data_AF-A0A9D2VIQ9-F1
#
_entry.id   AF-A0A9D2VIQ9-F1
#
_cell.length_a   1.000
_cell.length_b   1.000
_cell.length_c   1.000
_cell.angle_alpha   90.00
_cell.angle_beta   90.00
_cell.angle_gamma   90.00
#
_symmetry.space_group_name_H-M   'P 1'
#
loop_
_entity.id
_entity.type
_entity.pdbx_description
1 polymer ?
#
loop_
_entity_poly.entity_id
_entity_poly.type
_entity_poly.pdbx_seq_one_letter_code
_entity_poly.pdbx_strand_id
1 'polypeptide(L)'
;MGTVLVKKRSRSKRDDAIVTARVPVEIKRQGNAVLKKIGSTPTELVNAAYRYVLEREELPVEARELKPRVIRLTDEQKQTLRDRNERATCVVPESFWQGKSYKDLLEEAMREKYEALA
;
A
#
# COMPACT_ATOMS: atom_id res chain seq x y z
N MET A 1 55.45 39.34 -5.78
CA MET A 1 55.00 38.44 -6.86
C MET A 1 54.03 37.45 -6.27
N GLY A 2 52.74 37.69 -6.52
CA GLY A 2 51.61 37.06 -5.82
C GLY A 2 51.50 35.54 -6.01
N THR A 3 51.03 34.93 -4.94
CA THR A 3 50.67 33.52 -4.75
C THR A 3 49.62 33.06 -5.77
N VAL A 4 49.82 31.87 -6.36
CA VAL A 4 48.70 31.05 -6.85
C VAL A 4 48.92 29.61 -6.38
N LEU A 5 48.49 29.36 -5.14
CA LEU A 5 48.26 28.01 -4.64
C LEU A 5 47.07 27.42 -5.42
N VAL A 6 47.36 26.58 -6.41
CA VAL A 6 46.36 25.77 -7.11
C VAL A 6 45.79 24.77 -6.11
N LYS A 7 44.63 25.10 -5.55
CA LYS A 7 43.84 24.24 -4.68
C LYS A 7 43.35 23.04 -5.51
N LYS A 8 44.08 21.92 -5.45
CA LYS A 8 43.60 20.62 -5.96
C LYS A 8 42.25 20.34 -5.30
N ARG A 9 41.18 20.42 -6.09
CA ARG A 9 39.86 19.92 -5.68
C ARG A 9 40.00 18.42 -5.46
N SER A 10 40.00 18.00 -4.20
CA SER A 10 39.82 16.60 -3.84
C SER A 10 38.47 16.17 -4.41
N ARG A 11 38.48 15.32 -5.44
CA ARG A 11 37.28 14.58 -5.84
C ARG A 11 36.90 13.75 -4.62
N SER A 12 35.76 14.07 -4.00
CA SER A 12 35.15 13.18 -3.01
C SER A 12 35.03 11.82 -3.67
N LYS A 13 35.71 10.82 -3.13
CA LYS A 13 35.53 9.42 -3.48
C LYS A 13 34.05 9.13 -3.20
N ARG A 14 33.22 9.06 -4.24
CA ARG A 14 31.88 8.52 -4.08
C ARG A 14 32.10 7.04 -3.86
N ASP A 15 31.76 6.54 -2.68
CA ASP A 15 31.89 5.13 -2.33
C ASP A 15 30.78 4.33 -3.03
N ASP A 16 30.78 4.38 -4.36
CA ASP A 16 29.85 3.64 -5.20
C ASP A 16 30.38 2.21 -5.33
N ALA A 17 29.63 1.22 -4.82
CA ALA A 17 29.95 -0.20 -4.92
C ALA A 17 29.18 -0.87 -6.05
N ILE A 18 29.81 -1.84 -6.73
CA ILE A 18 29.16 -2.63 -7.79
C ILE A 18 28.46 -3.84 -7.18
N VAL A 19 27.16 -3.98 -7.46
CA VAL A 19 26.35 -5.12 -7.05
C VAL A 19 26.20 -6.07 -8.23
N THR A 20 26.63 -7.33 -8.08
CA THR A 20 26.49 -8.37 -9.10
C THR A 20 25.69 -9.55 -8.56
N ALA A 21 24.74 -10.06 -9.35
CA ALA A 21 23.89 -11.19 -8.99
C ALA A 21 23.51 -12.00 -10.22
N ARG A 22 23.23 -13.30 -10.03
CA ARG A 22 22.71 -14.15 -11.11
C ARG A 22 21.19 -13.98 -11.21
N VAL A 23 20.70 -13.70 -12.41
CA VAL A 23 19.27 -13.58 -12.72
C VAL A 23 18.97 -14.42 -13.97
N PRO A 24 17.88 -15.19 -14.00
CA PRO A 24 17.48 -15.90 -15.20
C PRO A 24 17.34 -14.93 -16.39
N VAL A 25 17.83 -15.36 -17.56
CA VAL A 25 17.92 -14.49 -18.75
C VAL A 25 16.55 -13.93 -19.15
N GLU A 26 15.51 -14.76 -19.07
CA GLU A 26 14.15 -14.37 -19.43
C GLU A 26 13.59 -13.31 -18.47
N ILE A 27 13.80 -13.48 -17.16
CA ILE A 27 13.40 -12.50 -16.13
C ILE A 27 14.11 -11.16 -16.35
N LYS A 28 15.43 -11.19 -16.65
CA LYS A 28 16.19 -9.97 -16.95
C LYS A 28 15.63 -9.25 -18.18
N ARG A 29 15.31 -9.98 -19.24
CA ARG A 29 14.77 -9.40 -20.49
C ARG A 29 13.41 -8.75 -20.24
N GLN A 30 12.49 -9.46 -19.58
CA GLN A 30 11.16 -8.96 -19.27
C GLN A 30 11.23 -7.76 -18.32
N GLY A 31 12.02 -7.86 -17.26
CA GLY A 31 12.24 -6.75 -16.32
C GLY A 31 12.77 -5.50 -17.00
N ASN A 32 13.76 -5.63 -17.88
CA ASN A 32 14.30 -4.48 -18.64
C ASN A 32 13.26 -3.83 -19.57
N ALA A 33 12.38 -4.63 -20.17
CA ALA A 33 11.30 -4.09 -21.01
C ALA A 33 10.30 -3.28 -20.17
N VAL A 34 9.95 -3.76 -18.98
CA VAL A 34 9.07 -3.04 -18.04
C VAL A 34 9.74 -1.77 -17.52
N LEU A 35 11.00 -1.85 -17.09
CA LEU A 35 11.79 -0.70 -16.63
C LEU A 35 11.84 0.40 -17.69
N LYS A 36 12.08 0.03 -18.95
CA LYS A 36 12.06 0.98 -20.08
C LYS A 36 10.70 1.64 -20.25
N LYS A 37 9.60 0.89 -20.09
CA LYS A 37 8.23 1.42 -20.20
C LYS A 37 7.93 2.45 -19.11
N ILE A 38 8.41 2.23 -17.88
CA ILE A 38 8.21 3.16 -16.76
C ILE A 38 9.28 4.26 -16.68
N GLY A 39 10.24 4.28 -17.60
CA GLY A 39 11.32 5.27 -17.63
C GLY A 39 12.38 5.10 -16.54
N SER A 40 12.48 3.91 -15.93
CA SER A 40 13.43 3.61 -14.86
C SER A 40 14.61 2.77 -15.38
N THR A 41 15.69 2.78 -14.60
CA THR A 41 16.92 2.03 -14.89
C THR A 41 17.10 0.84 -13.94
N PRO A 42 17.88 -0.19 -14.33
CA PRO A 42 18.21 -1.30 -13.43
C PRO A 42 18.91 -0.84 -12.14
N THR A 43 19.72 0.22 -12.21
CA THR A 43 20.38 0.80 -11.03
C THR A 43 19.37 1.38 -10.05
N GLU A 44 18.36 2.12 -10.54
CA GLU A 44 17.29 2.66 -9.69
C GLU A 44 16.45 1.55 -9.06
N LEU A 45 16.17 0.47 -9.80
CA LEU A 45 15.48 -0.71 -9.27
C LEU A 45 16.25 -1.32 -8.08
N VAL A 46 17.56 -1.56 -8.25
CA VAL A 46 18.40 -2.15 -7.19
C VAL A 46 18.49 -1.22 -5.98
N ASN A 47 18.69 0.08 -6.19
CA ASN A 47 18.73 1.06 -5.11
C ASN A 47 17.40 1.19 -4.37
N ALA A 48 16.27 1.11 -5.09
CA ALA A 48 14.95 1.10 -4.48
C ALA A 48 14.72 -0.17 -3.64
N ALA A 49 15.17 -1.33 -4.13
CA ALA A 49 15.09 -2.58 -3.37
C ALA A 49 15.91 -2.53 -2.07
N TYR A 50 17.12 -1.97 -2.10
CA TYR A 50 17.91 -1.79 -0.87
C TYR A 50 17.23 -0.85 0.13
N ARG A 51 16.67 0.27 -0.34
CA ARG A 51 15.89 1.17 0.54
C ARG A 51 14.69 0.48 1.17
N TYR A 52 13.96 -0.32 0.40
CA TYR A 52 12.84 -1.11 0.90
C TYR A 52 13.26 -2.05 2.03
N VAL A 53 14.35 -2.80 1.84
CA VAL A 53 14.88 -3.72 2.86
C VAL A 53 15.35 -2.97 4.11
N LEU A 54 15.98 -1.80 3.96
CA LEU A 54 16.40 -0.98 5.10
C LEU A 54 15.22 -0.43 5.91
N GLU A 55 14.11 -0.11 5.26
CA GLU A 55 12.92 0.45 5.92
C GLU A 55 11.99 -0.61 6.52
N ARG A 56 11.86 -1.76 5.85
CA ARG A 56 10.88 -2.80 6.19
C ARG A 56 11.51 -4.04 6.83
N GLU A 57 12.84 -4.15 6.80
CA GLU A 57 13.60 -5.34 7.21
C GLU A 57 13.16 -6.64 6.50
N GLU A 58 12.46 -6.52 5.37
CA GLU A 58 11.90 -7.61 4.58
C GLU A 58 12.23 -7.43 3.09
N LEU A 59 12.36 -8.54 2.36
CA LEU A 59 12.51 -8.49 0.91
C LEU A 59 11.18 -8.07 0.25
N PRO A 60 11.22 -7.37 -0.90
CA PRO A 60 10.05 -7.11 -1.71
C PRO A 60 9.59 -8.41 -2.39
N VAL A 61 8.94 -9.28 -1.62
CA VAL A 61 8.20 -10.45 -2.12
C VAL A 61 6.80 -10.03 -2.55
N GLU A 62 6.19 -10.82 -3.43
CA GLU A 62 4.80 -10.62 -3.84
C GLU A 62 3.92 -10.34 -2.62
N ALA A 63 3.05 -9.34 -2.74
CA ALA A 63 2.06 -9.04 -1.71
C ALA A 63 1.36 -10.35 -1.38
N ARG A 64 1.67 -10.88 -0.19
CA ARG A 64 1.18 -12.15 0.30
C ARG A 64 -0.32 -12.14 0.05
N GLU A 65 -0.82 -12.97 -0.86
CA GLU A 65 -2.25 -13.03 -1.14
C GLU A 65 -2.96 -13.14 0.21
N LEU A 66 -3.65 -12.07 0.62
CA LEU A 66 -4.42 -12.07 1.85
C LEU A 66 -5.60 -13.00 1.60
N LYS A 67 -5.35 -14.31 1.75
CA LYS A 67 -6.42 -15.31 1.69
C LYS A 67 -7.47 -14.86 2.70
N PRO A 68 -8.76 -14.77 2.31
CA PRO A 68 -9.80 -14.32 3.21
C PRO A 68 -9.77 -15.20 4.45
N ARG A 69 -9.38 -14.60 5.58
CA ARG A 69 -9.27 -15.31 6.85
C ARG A 69 -10.68 -15.52 7.39
N VAL A 70 -11.20 -16.74 7.24
CA VAL A 70 -12.48 -17.11 7.86
C VAL A 70 -12.23 -17.34 9.35
N ILE A 71 -12.61 -16.37 10.18
CA ILE A 71 -12.57 -16.50 11.64
C ILE A 71 -13.83 -17.27 12.06
N ARG A 72 -13.66 -18.50 12.56
CA ARG A 72 -14.75 -19.27 13.16
C ARG A 72 -14.86 -18.89 14.63
N LEU A 73 -15.92 -18.18 14.99
CA LEU A 73 -16.22 -17.81 16.37
C LEU A 73 -16.90 -18.97 17.10
N THR A 74 -16.49 -19.19 18.36
CA THR A 74 -17.23 -20.06 19.28
C THR A 74 -18.57 -19.42 19.66
N ASP A 75 -19.50 -20.21 20.16
CA ASP A 75 -20.83 -19.69 20.51
C ASP A 75 -20.78 -18.67 21.67
N GLU A 76 -19.85 -18.86 22.61
CA GLU A 76 -19.58 -17.91 23.69
C GLU A 76 -19.05 -16.55 23.16
N GLN A 77 -18.17 -16.58 22.15
CA GLN A 77 -17.68 -15.37 21.50
C GLN A 77 -18.80 -14.65 20.72
N LYS A 78 -19.68 -15.40 20.06
CA LYS A 78 -20.85 -14.81 19.38
C LYS A 78 -21.77 -14.12 20.39
N GLN A 79 -22.01 -14.75 21.55
CA GLN A 79 -22.86 -14.17 22.58
C GLN A 79 -22.25 -12.90 23.16
N THR A 80 -20.95 -12.92 23.48
CA THR A 80 -20.23 -11.72 23.94
C THR A 80 -20.32 -10.57 22.93
N LEU A 81 -20.25 -10.86 21.63
CA LEU A 81 -20.39 -9.86 20.58
C LEU A 81 -21.81 -9.31 20.48
N ARG A 82 -22.83 -10.15 20.65
CA ARG A 82 -24.24 -9.70 20.70
C ARG A 82 -24.48 -8.78 21.88
N ASP A 83 -24.06 -9.18 23.08
CA ASP A 83 -24.24 -8.37 24.29
C ASP A 83 -23.50 -7.02 24.21
N ARG A 84 -22.36 -6.97 23.50
CA ARG A 84 -21.65 -5.71 23.21
C ARG A 84 -22.39 -4.87 22.20
N ASN A 85 -22.92 -5.48 21.14
CA ASN A 85 -23.69 -4.79 20.11
C ASN A 85 -24.96 -4.18 20.69
N GLU A 86 -25.72 -4.93 21.49
CA GLU A 86 -26.93 -4.44 22.16
C GLU A 86 -26.65 -3.30 23.14
N ARG A 87 -25.49 -3.29 23.82
CA ARG A 87 -25.09 -2.17 24.69
C ARG A 87 -24.63 -0.94 23.92
N ALA A 88 -24.04 -1.13 22.74
CA ALA A 88 -23.46 -0.06 21.95
C ALA A 88 -24.43 0.53 20.91
N THR A 89 -25.56 -0.14 20.66
CA THR A 89 -26.54 0.26 19.66
C THR A 89 -27.88 0.58 20.31
N CYS A 90 -28.62 1.48 19.69
CA CYS A 90 -30.01 1.75 20.05
C CYS A 90 -30.92 1.28 18.93
N VAL A 91 -32.10 0.78 19.29
CA VAL A 91 -33.14 0.45 18.30
C VAL A 91 -33.63 1.75 17.69
N VAL A 92 -33.59 1.83 16.37
CA VAL A 92 -34.09 2.97 15.63
C VAL A 92 -35.63 2.94 15.64
N PRO A 93 -36.31 4.01 16.12
CA PRO A 93 -37.77 4.05 16.19
C PRO A 93 -38.44 3.78 14.84
N GLU A 94 -39.61 3.13 14.85
CA GLU A 94 -40.40 2.87 13.62
C GLU A 94 -40.77 4.13 12.83
N SER A 95 -40.93 5.25 13.54
CA SER A 95 -41.18 6.56 12.95
C SER A 95 -40.04 7.06 12.06
N PHE A 96 -38.80 6.64 12.29
CA PHE A 96 -37.65 6.99 11.45
C PHE A 96 -37.71 6.27 10.10
N TRP A 97 -38.18 5.02 10.09
CA TRP A 97 -38.24 4.20 8.89
C TRP A 97 -39.32 4.68 7.92
N GLN A 98 -40.38 5.35 8.41
CA GLN A 98 -41.45 5.92 7.57
C GLN A 98 -42.04 4.90 6.56
N GLY A 99 -42.07 3.61 6.94
CA GLY A 99 -42.51 2.51 6.07
C GLY A 99 -41.51 2.08 4.97
N LYS A 100 -40.34 2.71 4.90
CA LYS A 100 -39.25 2.38 3.97
C LYS A 100 -38.25 1.43 4.63
N SER A 101 -37.63 0.56 3.84
CA SER A 101 -36.54 -0.29 4.33
C SER A 101 -35.23 0.49 4.43
N TYR A 102 -34.28 -0.03 5.21
CA TYR A 102 -32.93 0.53 5.27
C TYR A 102 -32.27 0.67 3.89
N LYS A 103 -32.52 -0.28 2.99
CA LYS A 103 -31.94 -0.25 1.64
C LYS A 103 -32.53 0.88 0.81
N ASP A 104 -33.83 1.14 0.94
CA ASP A 104 -34.50 2.21 0.19
C ASP A 104 -34.00 3.58 0.64
N LEU A 105 -33.87 3.80 1.96
CA LEU A 105 -33.31 5.04 2.51
C LEU A 105 -31.84 5.25 2.10
N LEU A 106 -31.06 4.17 2.05
CA LEU A 106 -29.67 4.22 1.59
C LEU A 106 -29.59 4.60 0.11
N GLU A 107 -30.42 4.00 -0.74
CA GLU A 107 -30.44 4.28 -2.17
C GLU A 107 -30.85 5.72 -2.46
N GLU A 108 -31.88 6.22 -1.76
CA GLU A 108 -32.35 7.61 -1.84
C GLU A 108 -31.24 8.59 -1.43
N ALA A 109 -30.61 8.37 -0.28
CA ALA A 109 -29.50 9.21 0.18
C ALA A 109 -28.27 9.17 -0.74
N MET A 110 -27.99 8.02 -1.37
CA MET A 110 -26.92 7.90 -2.36
C MET A 110 -27.28 8.68 -3.63
N ARG A 111 -28.52 8.58 -4.11
CA ARG A 111 -29.01 9.30 -5.29
C ARG A 111 -28.94 10.81 -5.09
N GLU A 112 -29.42 11.30 -3.96
CA GLU A 112 -29.32 12.73 -3.59
C GLU A 112 -27.87 13.23 -3.59
N LYS A 113 -26.93 12.46 -3.04
CA LYS A 113 -25.51 12.82 -3.05
C LYS A 113 -24.91 12.86 -4.45
N TYR A 114 -25.32 11.97 -5.35
CA TYR A 114 -24.85 11.97 -6.73
C TYR A 114 -25.45 13.12 -7.55
N GLU A 115 -26.73 13.41 -7.36
CA GLU A 115 -27.40 14.53 -8.04
C GLU A 115 -26.87 15.89 -7.57
N ALA A 116 -26.41 16.02 -6.32
CA ALA A 116 -25.76 17.22 -5.80
C ALA A 116 -24.34 17.47 -6.34
N LEU A 117 -23.75 16.51 -7.06
CA LEU A 117 -22.42 16.63 -7.67
C LEU A 117 -22.47 16.94 -9.18
N ALA A 118 -23.67 17.07 -9.77
CA ALA A 118 -23.92 17.44 -11.15
C ALA A 118 -24.23 18.94 -11.31
#